data_AF-A0A183G6E9-F1
#
_entry.id   AF-A0A183G6E9-F1
#
_cell.length_a   1.000
_cell.length_b   1.000
_cell.length_c   1.000
_cell.angle_alpha   90.00
_cell.angle_beta   90.00
_cell.angle_gamma   90.00
#
_symmetry.space_group_name_H-M   'P 1'
#
loop_
_entity.id
_entity.type
_entity.pdbx_description
1 polymer ?
#
loop_
_entity_poly.entity_id
_entity_poly.type
_entity_poly.pdbx_seq_one_letter_code
_entity_poly.pdbx_strand_id
1 'polypeptide(L)'
;MGVICAAVYLIVMFLFIPFPFIEWIGTETAFPYTKFLAFLSGLISVCTAILLGFADDVLDLRWRHKLAFPTLSSLPILMVYYVSGGSTTVVIPSAVHALLSSLAPSYVISSVPTSIDIQILYYVFMCMVVVFCTNAINILAGINGLESGQAIVIAFSVVVFNIVQICRLDECWYHMLSLYFLVPFLTCTFALYRSNKYPARVFVGDTFCYWAGMTLAVVSILGHFSKTMVFNFLYSIPQLFKLVPCPRHRLPRYDSATDKVGLIGFEN
;
A
#
# COMPACT_ATOMS: atom_id res chain seq x y z
N MET A 1 9.31 -17.89 0.78
CA MET A 1 8.65 -17.96 2.12
C MET A 1 7.52 -16.97 2.30
N GLY A 2 7.46 -15.86 1.53
CA GLY A 2 6.39 -14.87 1.63
C GLY A 2 4.99 -15.46 1.53
N VAL A 3 4.77 -16.41 0.60
CA VAL A 3 3.48 -17.10 0.42
C VAL A 3 2.97 -17.81 1.67
N ILE A 4 3.86 -18.43 2.47
CA ILE A 4 3.45 -19.14 3.70
C ILE A 4 2.98 -18.14 4.76
N CYS A 5 3.74 -17.06 4.97
CA CYS A 5 3.34 -16.01 5.90
C CYS A 5 2.06 -15.31 5.45
N ALA A 6 1.89 -15.09 4.15
CA ALA A 6 0.67 -14.52 3.57
C ALA A 6 -0.54 -15.47 3.73
N ALA A 7 -0.35 -16.78 3.60
CA ALA A 7 -1.40 -17.77 3.85
C ALA A 7 -1.84 -17.77 5.32
N VAL A 8 -0.88 -17.73 6.26
CA VAL A 8 -1.19 -17.58 7.70
C VAL A 8 -1.96 -16.29 7.96
N TYR A 9 -1.54 -15.17 7.37
CA TYR A 9 -2.24 -13.91 7.45
C TYR A 9 -3.69 -14.01 6.94
N LEU A 10 -3.91 -14.65 5.78
CA LEU A 10 -5.27 -14.84 5.23
C LEU A 10 -6.14 -15.71 6.13
N ILE A 11 -5.61 -16.79 6.69
CA ILE A 11 -6.35 -17.64 7.64
C ILE A 11 -6.77 -16.81 8.86
N VAL A 12 -5.85 -16.04 9.45
CA VAL A 12 -6.14 -15.16 10.58
C VAL A 12 -7.22 -14.15 10.20
N MET A 13 -7.11 -13.50 9.04
CA MET A 13 -8.09 -12.52 8.58
C MET A 13 -9.47 -13.14 8.32
N PHE A 14 -9.54 -14.33 7.72
CA PHE A 14 -10.82 -15.02 7.49
C PHE A 14 -11.50 -15.42 8.78
N LEU A 15 -10.75 -15.93 9.75
CA LEU A 15 -11.27 -16.23 11.09
C LEU A 15 -11.67 -14.96 11.84
N PHE A 16 -11.03 -13.81 11.54
CA PHE A 16 -11.31 -12.53 12.18
C PHE A 16 -12.56 -11.82 11.63
N ILE A 17 -13.07 -12.18 10.44
CA ILE A 17 -14.25 -11.56 9.80
C ILE A 17 -15.44 -11.31 10.76
N PRO A 18 -15.93 -12.28 11.55
CA PRO A 18 -17.12 -12.06 12.37
C PRO A 18 -16.89 -11.08 13.53
N PHE A 19 -15.66 -10.91 14.01
CA PHE A 19 -15.39 -10.17 15.25
C PHE A 19 -15.71 -8.67 15.16
N PRO A 20 -15.30 -7.92 14.11
CA PRO A 20 -15.69 -6.51 13.96
C PRO A 20 -17.20 -6.27 13.83
N PHE A 21 -18.00 -7.32 13.56
CA PHE A 21 -19.43 -7.20 13.29
C PHE A 21 -20.30 -7.92 14.33
N ILE A 22 -19.70 -8.44 15.40
CA ILE A 22 -20.39 -9.30 16.37
C ILE A 22 -21.57 -8.59 17.05
N GLU A 23 -21.46 -7.28 17.28
CA GLU A 23 -22.51 -6.46 17.91
C GLU A 23 -23.79 -6.39 17.08
N TRP A 24 -23.71 -6.59 15.77
CA TRP A 24 -24.88 -6.59 14.89
C TRP A 24 -25.47 -7.99 14.65
N ILE A 25 -24.77 -9.05 15.05
CA ILE A 25 -25.24 -10.42 14.86
C ILE A 25 -26.32 -10.73 15.89
N GLY A 26 -27.54 -11.03 15.42
CA GLY A 26 -28.65 -11.43 16.28
C GLY A 26 -29.31 -10.27 17.05
N THR A 27 -29.02 -9.03 16.68
CA THR A 27 -29.73 -7.84 17.20
C THR A 27 -30.78 -7.34 16.20
N GLU A 28 -31.74 -6.54 16.66
CA GLU A 28 -32.73 -5.88 15.79
C GLU A 28 -32.14 -4.68 15.02
N THR A 29 -30.87 -4.33 15.25
CA THR A 29 -30.21 -3.21 14.58
C THR A 29 -29.88 -3.56 13.13
N ALA A 30 -30.00 -2.58 12.23
CA ALA A 30 -29.65 -2.78 10.84
C ALA A 30 -28.17 -3.09 10.68
N PHE A 31 -27.85 -4.19 9.97
CA PHE A 31 -26.48 -4.62 9.76
C PHE A 31 -25.68 -3.61 8.90
N PRO A 32 -24.43 -3.27 9.25
CA PRO A 32 -23.66 -2.24 8.57
C PRO A 32 -22.99 -2.79 7.29
N TYR A 33 -23.78 -3.00 6.24
CA TYR A 33 -23.31 -3.60 4.98
C TYR A 33 -22.15 -2.85 4.32
N THR A 34 -22.14 -1.51 4.36
CA THR A 34 -21.05 -0.71 3.76
C THR A 34 -19.71 -0.98 4.44
N LYS A 35 -19.71 -1.07 5.78
CA LYS A 35 -18.53 -1.41 6.60
C LYS A 35 -18.04 -2.83 6.30
N PHE A 36 -18.97 -3.77 6.18
CA PHE A 36 -18.66 -5.16 5.85
C PHE A 36 -18.09 -5.32 4.43
N LEU A 37 -18.68 -4.65 3.43
CA LEU A 37 -18.19 -4.65 2.06
C LEU A 37 -16.80 -4.01 1.95
N ALA A 38 -16.51 -2.95 2.70
CA ALA A 38 -15.18 -2.35 2.76
C ALA A 38 -14.14 -3.34 3.30
N PHE A 39 -14.46 -4.07 4.37
CA PHE A 39 -13.59 -5.12 4.90
C PHE A 39 -13.35 -6.24 3.89
N LEU A 40 -14.44 -6.77 3.28
CA LEU A 40 -14.34 -7.87 2.32
C LEU A 40 -13.59 -7.49 1.05
N SER A 41 -13.85 -6.31 0.49
CA SER A 41 -13.13 -5.84 -0.71
C SER A 41 -11.63 -5.69 -0.45
N GLY A 42 -11.25 -5.12 0.70
CA GLY A 42 -9.86 -5.07 1.13
C GLY A 42 -9.22 -6.46 1.19
N LEU A 43 -9.91 -7.43 1.80
CA LEU A 43 -9.40 -8.79 1.94
C LEU A 43 -9.31 -9.54 0.60
N ILE A 44 -10.29 -9.37 -0.29
CA ILE A 44 -10.28 -9.97 -1.64
C ILE A 44 -9.14 -9.38 -2.47
N SER A 45 -8.93 -8.06 -2.41
CA SER A 45 -7.81 -7.40 -3.08
C SER A 45 -6.46 -7.90 -2.58
N VAL A 46 -6.28 -8.03 -1.26
CA VAL A 46 -5.06 -8.62 -0.67
C VAL A 46 -4.88 -10.07 -1.10
N CYS A 47 -5.93 -10.89 -1.06
CA CYS A 47 -5.89 -12.29 -1.49
C CYS A 47 -5.48 -12.41 -2.98
N THR A 48 -6.06 -11.58 -3.85
CA THR A 48 -5.74 -11.58 -5.28
C THR A 48 -4.30 -11.11 -5.51
N ALA A 49 -3.81 -10.12 -4.78
CA ALA A 49 -2.41 -9.69 -4.86
C ALA A 49 -1.43 -10.78 -4.41
N ILE A 50 -1.76 -11.53 -3.33
CA ILE A 50 -0.94 -12.67 -2.88
C ILE A 50 -0.90 -13.75 -3.96
N LEU A 51 -2.04 -14.11 -4.55
CA LEU A 51 -2.12 -15.12 -5.60
C LEU A 51 -1.31 -14.71 -6.84
N LEU A 52 -1.46 -13.47 -7.29
CA LEU A 52 -0.76 -12.95 -8.46
C LEU A 52 0.75 -12.77 -8.20
N GLY A 53 1.15 -12.37 -6.99
CA GLY A 53 2.55 -12.31 -6.59
C GLY A 53 3.20 -13.70 -6.53
N PHE A 54 2.45 -14.70 -6.06
CA PHE A 54 2.90 -16.10 -6.11
C PHE A 54 3.01 -16.61 -7.55
N ALA A 55 2.04 -16.27 -8.41
CA ALA A 55 2.14 -16.59 -9.83
C ALA A 55 3.35 -15.92 -10.50
N ASP A 56 3.69 -14.68 -10.13
CA ASP A 56 4.88 -13.97 -10.61
C ASP A 56 6.17 -14.67 -10.17
N ASP A 57 6.26 -15.10 -8.90
CA ASP A 57 7.39 -15.88 -8.37
C ASP A 57 7.56 -17.23 -9.09
N VAL A 58 6.48 -17.91 -9.46
CA VAL A 58 6.52 -19.24 -10.10
C VAL A 58 6.74 -19.16 -11.62
N LEU A 59 6.18 -18.15 -12.28
CA LEU A 59 6.14 -18.05 -13.75
C LEU A 59 7.17 -17.06 -14.33
N ASP A 60 7.90 -16.32 -13.49
CA ASP A 60 8.84 -15.23 -13.85
C ASP A 60 8.28 -14.32 -14.95
N LEU A 61 7.25 -13.56 -14.60
CA LEU A 61 6.47 -12.84 -15.59
C LEU A 61 7.19 -11.59 -16.10
N ARG A 62 6.92 -11.26 -17.37
CA ARG A 62 7.42 -10.02 -18.00
C ARG A 62 6.91 -8.78 -17.25
N TRP A 63 7.71 -7.72 -17.24
CA TRP A 63 7.44 -6.44 -16.55
C TRP A 63 6.05 -5.84 -16.80
N ARG A 64 5.45 -6.05 -17.98
CA ARG A 64 4.09 -5.57 -18.30
C ARG A 64 3.02 -6.16 -17.39
N HIS A 65 3.18 -7.43 -16.99
CA HIS A 65 2.25 -8.10 -16.08
C HIS A 65 2.44 -7.61 -14.65
N LYS A 66 3.66 -7.19 -14.28
CA LYS A 66 3.96 -6.55 -12.99
C LYS A 66 3.27 -5.19 -12.81
N LEU A 67 2.84 -4.56 -13.91
CA LEU A 67 1.94 -3.40 -13.87
C LEU A 67 0.46 -3.82 -13.92
N ALA A 68 0.09 -4.78 -14.77
CA ALA A 68 -1.30 -5.20 -14.93
C ALA A 68 -1.88 -5.93 -13.69
N PHE A 69 -1.09 -6.76 -13.00
CA PHE A 69 -1.56 -7.59 -11.90
C PHE A 69 -1.96 -6.78 -10.66
N PRO A 70 -1.18 -5.77 -10.23
CA PRO A 70 -1.63 -4.84 -9.20
C PRO A 70 -2.92 -4.09 -9.60
N THR A 71 -3.08 -3.70 -10.87
CA THR A 71 -4.33 -3.07 -11.32
C THR A 71 -5.54 -4.00 -11.19
N LEU A 72 -5.40 -5.28 -11.60
CA LEU A 72 -6.48 -6.27 -11.50
C LEU A 72 -6.87 -6.53 -10.05
N SER A 73 -5.88 -6.65 -9.17
CA SER A 73 -6.11 -6.87 -7.73
C SER A 73 -6.71 -5.66 -7.02
N SER A 74 -6.64 -4.45 -7.58
CA SER A 74 -7.28 -3.24 -7.03
C SER A 74 -8.80 -3.17 -7.27
N LEU A 75 -9.32 -3.88 -8.27
CA LEU A 75 -10.72 -3.77 -8.72
C LEU A 75 -11.77 -3.96 -7.60
N PRO A 76 -11.65 -4.95 -6.68
CA PRO A 76 -12.62 -5.12 -5.59
C PRO A 76 -12.80 -3.85 -4.75
N ILE A 77 -11.70 -3.21 -4.36
CA ILE A 77 -11.73 -1.97 -3.55
C ILE A 77 -12.31 -0.81 -4.36
N LEU A 78 -11.93 -0.66 -5.62
CA LEU A 78 -12.47 0.40 -6.49
C LEU A 78 -13.99 0.28 -6.64
N MET A 79 -14.50 -0.93 -6.83
CA MET A 79 -15.93 -1.19 -6.98
C MET A 79 -16.69 -0.91 -5.68
N VAL A 80 -16.16 -1.35 -4.53
CA VAL A 80 -16.80 -1.07 -3.24
C VAL A 80 -16.73 0.43 -2.90
N TYR A 81 -15.64 1.12 -3.23
CA TYR A 81 -15.54 2.56 -3.07
C TYR A 81 -16.63 3.30 -3.86
N TYR A 82 -16.86 2.90 -5.10
CA TYR A 82 -17.90 3.45 -5.97
C TYR A 82 -19.31 3.17 -5.42
N VAL A 83 -19.62 1.90 -5.12
CA VAL A 83 -20.95 1.49 -4.65
C VAL A 83 -21.28 2.05 -3.27
N SER A 84 -20.27 2.26 -2.41
CA SER A 84 -20.45 2.85 -1.08
C SER A 84 -20.60 4.37 -1.10
N GLY A 85 -20.54 5.02 -2.27
CA GLY A 85 -20.65 6.47 -2.40
C GLY A 85 -19.44 7.23 -1.89
N GLY A 86 -18.24 6.66 -2.01
CA GLY A 86 -17.00 7.31 -1.58
C GLY A 86 -16.75 8.64 -2.32
N SER A 87 -16.34 9.68 -1.58
CA SER A 87 -16.10 11.00 -2.16
C SER A 87 -14.91 10.98 -3.13
N THR A 88 -15.09 11.53 -4.32
CA THR A 88 -14.02 11.77 -5.32
C THR A 88 -13.44 13.17 -5.23
N THR A 89 -13.80 13.92 -4.18
CA THR A 89 -13.37 15.29 -3.96
C THR A 89 -12.02 15.33 -3.27
N VAL A 90 -11.06 16.03 -3.88
CA VAL A 90 -9.71 16.23 -3.34
C VAL A 90 -9.57 17.68 -2.88
N VAL A 91 -9.05 17.85 -1.66
CA VAL A 91 -8.70 19.16 -1.10
C VAL A 91 -7.35 19.59 -1.65
N ILE A 92 -7.28 20.80 -2.20
CA ILE A 92 -6.04 21.35 -2.73
C ILE A 92 -5.10 21.68 -1.56
N PRO A 93 -3.84 21.21 -1.56
CA PRO A 93 -2.90 21.53 -0.49
C PRO A 93 -2.67 23.04 -0.35
N SER A 94 -2.55 23.52 0.89
CA SER A 94 -2.28 24.93 1.20
C SER A 94 -0.98 25.44 0.57
N ALA A 95 0.01 24.56 0.40
CA ALA A 95 1.26 24.88 -0.30
C ALA A 95 1.04 25.27 -1.77
N VAL A 96 0.08 24.64 -2.46
CA VAL A 96 -0.25 24.97 -3.85
C VAL A 96 -0.95 26.33 -3.91
N HIS A 97 -1.85 26.61 -2.97
CA HIS A 97 -2.44 27.95 -2.81
C HIS A 97 -1.37 29.01 -2.56
N ALA A 98 -0.41 28.74 -1.68
CA ALA A 98 0.70 29.64 -1.39
C ALA A 98 1.57 29.88 -2.64
N LEU A 99 1.92 28.84 -3.39
CA LEU A 99 2.69 28.96 -4.62
C LEU A 99 1.93 29.74 -5.70
N LEU A 100 0.66 29.42 -5.95
CA LEU A 100 -0.18 30.17 -6.90
C LEU A 100 -0.29 31.63 -6.49
N SER A 101 -0.38 31.92 -5.18
CA SER A 101 -0.43 33.30 -4.69
C SER A 101 0.86 34.09 -4.95
N SER A 102 1.99 33.41 -5.09
CA SER A 102 3.27 34.04 -5.42
C SER A 102 3.50 34.25 -6.92
N LEU A 103 2.81 33.49 -7.78
CA LEU A 103 3.07 33.46 -9.24
C LEU A 103 1.91 34.03 -10.09
N ALA A 104 0.67 34.04 -9.58
CA ALA A 104 -0.51 34.41 -10.34
C ALA A 104 -1.17 35.71 -9.82
N PRO A 105 -1.75 36.55 -10.71
CA PRO A 105 -2.52 37.74 -10.31
C PRO A 105 -3.72 37.38 -9.42
N SER A 106 -4.09 38.29 -8.51
CA SER A 106 -5.12 38.06 -7.47
C SER A 106 -6.50 37.60 -8.00
N TYR A 107 -6.85 37.92 -9.24
CA TYR A 107 -8.09 37.45 -9.88
C TYR A 107 -8.10 35.93 -10.13
N VAL A 108 -6.95 35.34 -10.44
CA VAL A 108 -6.80 33.90 -10.69
C VAL A 108 -6.95 33.14 -9.38
N ILE A 109 -6.36 33.65 -8.29
CA ILE A 109 -6.40 33.02 -6.96
C ILE A 109 -7.84 32.92 -6.44
N SER A 110 -8.64 33.98 -6.65
CA SER A 110 -10.04 34.00 -6.22
C SER A 110 -10.94 33.03 -7.00
N SER A 111 -10.45 32.49 -8.12
CA SER A 111 -11.16 31.53 -8.97
C SER A 111 -10.82 30.07 -8.65
N VAL A 112 -9.83 29.80 -7.78
CA VAL A 112 -9.40 28.44 -7.43
C VAL A 112 -10.25 27.91 -6.28
N PRO A 113 -11.08 26.87 -6.49
CA PRO A 113 -11.87 26.27 -5.43
C PRO A 113 -10.97 25.53 -4.43
N THR A 114 -11.33 25.53 -3.15
CA THR A 114 -10.59 24.83 -2.07
C THR A 114 -10.60 23.31 -2.22
N SER A 115 -11.58 22.79 -2.95
CA SER A 115 -11.76 21.37 -3.21
C SER A 115 -12.27 21.14 -4.62
N ILE A 116 -11.71 20.17 -5.32
CA ILE A 116 -12.09 19.81 -6.70
C ILE A 116 -12.57 18.38 -6.71
N ASP A 117 -13.72 18.14 -7.32
CA ASP A 117 -14.15 16.80 -7.68
C ASP A 117 -13.47 16.36 -8.98
N ILE A 118 -12.62 15.33 -8.88
CA ILE A 118 -11.84 14.83 -10.01
C ILE A 118 -12.45 13.54 -10.61
N GLN A 119 -13.54 13.03 -10.05
CA GLN A 119 -14.35 11.92 -10.56
C GLN A 119 -13.51 10.69 -10.98
N ILE A 120 -13.55 10.30 -12.26
CA ILE A 120 -12.84 9.14 -12.82
C ILE A 120 -11.34 9.17 -12.52
N LEU A 121 -10.73 10.37 -12.46
CA LEU A 121 -9.31 10.51 -12.16
C LEU A 121 -8.97 10.09 -10.74
N TYR A 122 -9.92 10.16 -9.80
CA TYR A 122 -9.73 9.66 -8.43
C TYR A 122 -9.60 8.13 -8.42
N TYR A 123 -10.38 7.43 -9.24
CA TYR A 123 -10.29 5.97 -9.38
C TYR A 123 -8.98 5.55 -10.06
N VAL A 124 -8.56 6.27 -11.10
CA VAL A 124 -7.24 6.08 -11.71
C VAL A 124 -6.14 6.30 -10.68
N PHE A 125 -6.25 7.35 -9.86
CA PHE A 125 -5.31 7.62 -8.78
C PHE A 125 -5.26 6.46 -7.76
N MET A 126 -6.40 5.97 -7.26
CA MET A 126 -6.44 4.84 -6.32
C MET A 126 -5.79 3.58 -6.91
N CYS A 127 -6.07 3.29 -8.19
CA CYS A 127 -5.44 2.18 -8.91
C CYS A 127 -3.92 2.36 -8.99
N MET A 128 -3.45 3.56 -9.30
CA MET A 128 -2.03 3.87 -9.36
C MET A 128 -1.34 3.80 -7.99
N VAL A 129 -2.03 4.15 -6.90
CA VAL A 129 -1.51 3.95 -5.53
C VAL A 129 -1.25 2.47 -5.26
N VAL A 130 -2.16 1.58 -5.67
CA VAL A 130 -1.96 0.13 -5.54
C VAL A 130 -0.74 -0.33 -6.34
N VAL A 131 -0.67 0.03 -7.63
CA VAL A 131 0.46 -0.31 -8.51
C VAL A 131 1.78 0.19 -7.94
N PHE A 132 1.79 1.41 -7.42
CA PHE A 132 2.96 2.01 -6.82
C PHE A 132 3.40 1.26 -5.58
N CYS A 133 2.51 0.99 -4.63
CA CYS A 133 2.88 0.37 -3.36
C CYS A 133 3.45 -1.04 -3.56
N THR A 134 2.88 -1.84 -4.48
CA THR A 134 3.37 -3.20 -4.78
C THR A 134 4.74 -3.18 -5.46
N ASN A 135 4.96 -2.24 -6.38
CA ASN A 135 6.22 -2.17 -7.12
C ASN A 135 7.32 -1.43 -6.34
N ALA A 136 6.98 -0.45 -5.50
CA ALA A 136 7.96 0.34 -4.75
C ALA A 136 8.75 -0.52 -3.77
N ILE A 137 8.06 -1.40 -3.02
CA ILE A 137 8.72 -2.36 -2.12
C ILE A 137 9.59 -3.33 -2.93
N ASN A 138 9.11 -3.77 -4.09
CA ASN A 138 9.83 -4.73 -4.92
C ASN A 138 11.10 -4.14 -5.58
N ILE A 139 11.09 -2.85 -5.92
CA ILE A 139 12.26 -2.17 -6.50
C ILE A 139 13.29 -1.84 -5.41
N LEU A 140 12.85 -1.58 -4.17
CA LEU A 140 13.71 -1.38 -3.01
C LEU A 140 14.00 -2.73 -2.32
N ALA A 141 14.62 -3.65 -3.05
CA ALA A 141 14.87 -5.02 -2.61
C ALA A 141 16.33 -5.44 -2.85
N GLY A 142 16.68 -6.61 -2.32
CA GLY A 142 17.94 -7.29 -2.66
C GLY A 142 19.02 -7.31 -1.57
N ILE A 143 18.74 -6.77 -0.38
CA ILE A 143 19.60 -6.93 0.80
C ILE A 143 18.84 -7.71 1.87
N ASN A 144 19.50 -8.64 2.55
CA ASN A 144 18.91 -9.50 3.57
C ASN A 144 18.09 -8.71 4.61
N GLY A 145 16.77 -8.91 4.62
CA GLY A 145 15.86 -8.26 5.57
C GLY A 145 15.34 -6.89 5.13
N LEU A 146 15.69 -6.39 3.93
CA LEU A 146 15.31 -5.05 3.49
C LEU A 146 13.82 -4.93 3.16
N GLU A 147 13.26 -5.90 2.44
CA GLU A 147 11.86 -5.90 2.00
C GLU A 147 10.93 -6.05 3.21
N SER A 148 11.18 -7.04 4.06
CA SER A 148 10.39 -7.27 5.27
C SER A 148 10.63 -6.19 6.33
N GLY A 149 11.86 -5.67 6.45
CA GLY A 149 12.22 -4.60 7.37
C GLY A 149 11.54 -3.27 7.04
N GLN A 150 11.61 -2.81 5.79
CA GLN A 150 10.94 -1.56 5.40
C GLN A 150 9.42 -1.66 5.58
N ALA A 151 8.82 -2.81 5.26
CA ALA A 151 7.39 -3.04 5.43
C ALA A 151 6.96 -2.97 6.90
N ILE A 152 7.77 -3.52 7.82
CA ILE A 152 7.53 -3.40 9.28
C ILE A 152 7.57 -1.95 9.72
N VAL A 153 8.58 -1.18 9.31
CA VAL A 153 8.73 0.23 9.70
C VAL A 153 7.55 1.06 9.19
N ILE A 154 7.14 0.86 7.94
CA ILE A 154 5.99 1.57 7.36
C ILE A 154 4.70 1.17 8.09
N ALA A 155 4.43 -0.14 8.22
CA ALA A 155 3.22 -0.63 8.89
C ALA A 155 3.14 -0.16 10.35
N PHE A 156 4.25 -0.20 11.09
CA PHE A 156 4.30 0.29 12.47
C PHE A 156 3.99 1.79 12.54
N SER A 157 4.55 2.59 11.64
CA SER A 157 4.27 4.03 11.56
C SER A 157 2.78 4.31 11.32
N VAL A 158 2.14 3.54 10.44
CA VAL A 158 0.70 3.68 10.16
C VAL A 158 -0.14 3.17 11.34
N VAL A 159 0.26 2.11 12.04
CA VAL A 159 -0.39 1.65 13.28
C VAL A 159 -0.37 2.76 14.33
N VAL A 160 0.79 3.36 14.60
CA VAL A 160 0.90 4.48 15.55
C VAL A 160 0.02 5.66 15.12
N PHE A 161 0.05 6.01 13.84
CA PHE A 161 -0.81 7.06 13.29
C PHE A 161 -2.30 6.77 13.54
N ASN A 162 -2.78 5.56 13.24
CA ASN A 162 -4.18 5.18 13.45
C ASN A 162 -4.57 5.22 14.93
N ILE A 163 -3.71 4.76 15.83
CA ILE A 163 -3.97 4.82 17.28
C ILE A 163 -4.13 6.29 17.71
N VAL A 164 -3.23 7.17 17.27
CA VAL A 164 -3.32 8.61 17.58
C VAL A 164 -4.61 9.22 17.02
N GLN A 165 -5.03 8.85 15.80
CA GLN A 165 -6.26 9.38 15.21
C GLN A 165 -7.52 8.87 15.90
N ILE A 166 -7.57 7.60 16.31
CA ILE A 166 -8.68 7.04 17.10
C ILE A 166 -8.83 7.79 18.43
N CYS A 167 -7.73 8.20 19.07
CA CYS A 167 -7.80 8.98 20.29
C CYS A 167 -8.23 10.45 20.08
N ARG A 168 -8.21 10.96 18.84
CA ARG A 168 -8.45 12.38 18.53
C ARG A 168 -9.76 12.65 17.79
N LEU A 169 -10.24 11.69 16.99
CA LEU A 169 -11.39 11.85 16.11
C LEU A 169 -12.58 11.06 16.65
N ASP A 170 -13.78 11.60 16.49
CA ASP A 170 -15.02 10.88 16.83
C ASP A 170 -15.28 9.72 15.85
N GLU A 171 -14.92 9.89 14.57
CA GLU A 171 -15.04 8.83 13.56
C GLU A 171 -13.86 7.83 13.59
N CYS A 172 -13.98 6.82 14.44
CA CYS A 172 -12.92 5.82 14.64
C CYS A 172 -12.89 4.67 13.62
N TRP A 173 -13.99 4.44 12.88
CA TRP A 173 -14.17 3.21 12.09
C TRP A 173 -13.07 2.99 11.04
N TYR A 174 -12.72 4.02 10.27
CA TYR A 174 -11.73 3.90 9.20
C TYR A 174 -10.32 3.58 9.73
N HIS A 175 -9.97 4.17 10.87
CA HIS A 175 -8.70 3.89 11.55
C HIS A 175 -8.69 2.51 12.22
N MET A 176 -9.81 2.07 12.80
CA MET A 176 -9.96 0.71 13.33
C MET A 176 -9.88 -0.34 12.21
N LEU A 177 -10.55 -0.09 11.08
CA LEU A 177 -10.47 -0.94 9.89
C LEU A 177 -9.02 -1.08 9.42
N SER A 178 -8.28 0.03 9.37
CA SER A 178 -6.84 -0.01 9.06
C SER A 178 -6.05 -0.88 10.04
N LEU A 179 -6.31 -0.79 11.35
CA LEU A 179 -5.65 -1.61 12.37
C LEU A 179 -5.97 -3.11 12.22
N TYR A 180 -7.21 -3.46 11.84
CA TYR A 180 -7.61 -4.85 11.61
C TYR A 180 -6.74 -5.55 10.55
N PHE A 181 -6.33 -4.83 9.50
CA PHE A 181 -5.39 -5.35 8.50
C PHE A 181 -3.93 -5.28 8.97
N LEU A 182 -3.54 -4.17 9.61
CA LEU A 182 -2.12 -3.92 9.92
C LEU A 182 -1.58 -4.77 11.08
N VAL A 183 -2.37 -5.05 12.11
CA VAL A 183 -1.87 -5.81 13.27
C VAL A 183 -1.52 -7.27 12.89
N PRO A 184 -2.38 -8.03 12.19
CA PRO A 184 -2.01 -9.35 11.67
C PRO A 184 -0.88 -9.28 10.64
N PHE A 185 -0.86 -8.24 9.80
CA PHE A 185 0.21 -8.06 8.81
C PHE A 185 1.58 -7.87 9.49
N LEU A 186 1.65 -7.01 10.50
CA LEU A 186 2.88 -6.68 11.21
C LEU A 186 3.42 -7.89 11.99
N THR A 187 2.54 -8.65 12.65
CA THR A 187 2.93 -9.86 13.39
C THR A 187 3.44 -10.96 12.46
N CYS A 188 2.76 -11.23 11.34
CA CYS A 188 3.21 -12.19 10.33
C CYS A 188 4.52 -11.75 9.66
N THR A 189 4.65 -10.46 9.33
CA THR A 189 5.86 -9.92 8.70
C THR A 189 7.04 -9.93 9.67
N PHE A 190 6.83 -9.66 10.96
CA PHE A 190 7.87 -9.75 11.97
C PHE A 190 8.39 -11.18 12.14
N ALA A 191 7.51 -12.19 12.08
CA ALA A 191 7.91 -13.59 12.06
C ALA A 191 8.77 -13.92 10.82
N LEU A 192 8.39 -13.44 9.63
CA LEU A 192 9.17 -13.59 8.40
C LEU A 192 10.54 -12.90 8.51
N TYR A 193 10.57 -11.67 9.03
CA TYR A 193 11.79 -10.89 9.20
C TYR A 193 12.81 -11.59 10.10
N ARG A 194 12.39 -12.30 11.15
CA ARG A 194 13.32 -13.07 12.02
C ARG A 194 14.14 -14.11 11.27
N SER A 195 13.59 -14.69 10.20
CA SER A 195 14.27 -15.67 9.35
C SER A 195 14.92 -15.06 8.11
N ASN A 196 14.47 -13.86 7.71
CA ASN A 196 14.96 -13.13 6.54
C ASN A 196 16.06 -12.10 6.87
N LYS A 197 16.19 -11.67 8.13
CA LYS A 197 17.26 -10.77 8.60
C LYS A 197 18.63 -11.40 8.34
N TYR A 198 19.65 -10.55 8.18
CA TYR A 198 21.02 -11.02 7.95
C TYR A 198 21.54 -11.90 9.11
N PRO A 199 22.19 -13.04 8.82
CA PRO A 199 22.27 -13.71 7.51
C PRO A 199 20.94 -14.40 7.15
N ALA A 200 20.39 -14.10 5.96
CA ALA A 200 19.07 -14.59 5.57
C ALA A 200 19.07 -16.11 5.40
N ARG A 201 18.16 -16.78 6.12
CA ARG A 201 17.89 -18.22 5.94
C ARG A 201 16.84 -18.46 4.88
N VAL A 202 15.99 -17.45 4.64
CA VAL A 202 14.88 -17.52 3.70
C VAL A 202 14.71 -16.19 2.97
N PHE A 203 14.26 -16.28 1.72
CA PHE A 203 13.86 -15.12 0.92
C PHE A 203 12.34 -14.94 0.89
N VAL A 204 11.92 -13.69 0.82
CA VAL A 204 10.51 -13.31 0.86
C VAL A 204 9.82 -13.54 -0.48
N GLY A 205 10.46 -13.18 -1.60
CA GLY A 205 9.94 -13.29 -2.97
C GLY A 205 9.00 -12.14 -3.36
N ASP A 206 8.62 -12.07 -4.64
CA ASP A 206 7.67 -11.10 -5.19
C ASP A 206 6.30 -11.23 -4.51
N THR A 207 5.92 -12.44 -4.09
CA THR A 207 4.70 -12.69 -3.30
C THR A 207 4.60 -11.77 -2.09
N PHE A 208 5.69 -11.60 -1.34
CA PHE A 208 5.70 -10.72 -0.17
C PHE A 208 5.57 -9.25 -0.57
N CYS A 209 6.28 -8.81 -1.61
CA CYS A 209 6.23 -7.43 -2.09
C CYS A 209 4.81 -7.04 -2.53
N TYR A 210 4.12 -7.92 -3.25
CA TYR A 210 2.72 -7.71 -3.65
C TYR A 210 1.79 -7.70 -2.43
N TRP A 211 1.96 -8.65 -1.51
CA TRP A 211 1.15 -8.72 -0.29
C TRP A 211 1.31 -7.45 0.58
N ALA A 212 2.55 -7.04 0.85
CA ALA A 212 2.86 -5.87 1.65
C ALA A 212 2.36 -4.59 1.00
N GLY A 213 2.66 -4.40 -0.29
CA GLY A 213 2.26 -3.23 -1.04
C GLY A 213 0.74 -3.10 -1.16
N MET A 214 0.05 -4.22 -1.43
CA MET A 214 -1.41 -4.23 -1.48
C MET A 214 -2.01 -3.92 -0.11
N THR A 215 -1.53 -4.56 0.97
CA THR A 215 -2.05 -4.32 2.33
C THR A 215 -1.92 -2.84 2.71
N LEU A 216 -0.76 -2.22 2.45
CA LEU A 216 -0.53 -0.79 2.70
C LEU A 216 -1.43 0.10 1.83
N ALA A 217 -1.63 -0.25 0.55
CA ALA A 217 -2.52 0.47 -0.34
C ALA A 217 -3.98 0.38 0.13
N VAL A 218 -4.47 -0.81 0.45
CA VAL A 218 -5.83 -1.07 0.97
C VAL A 218 -6.12 -0.18 2.17
N VAL A 219 -5.25 -0.21 3.17
CA VAL A 219 -5.49 0.55 4.40
C VAL A 219 -5.38 2.06 4.19
N SER A 220 -4.56 2.52 3.24
CA SER A 220 -4.47 3.94 2.91
C SER A 220 -5.70 4.46 2.15
N ILE A 221 -6.27 3.63 1.27
CA ILE A 221 -7.45 3.96 0.47
C ILE A 221 -8.70 3.93 1.36
N LEU A 222 -8.93 2.81 2.06
CA LEU A 222 -10.08 2.65 2.95
C LEU A 222 -9.99 3.54 4.20
N GLY A 223 -8.77 3.87 4.64
CA GLY A 223 -8.53 4.79 5.76
C GLY A 223 -8.60 6.27 5.39
N HIS A 224 -8.83 6.61 4.12
CA HIS A 224 -8.86 7.99 3.60
C HIS A 224 -7.59 8.84 3.86
N PHE A 225 -6.46 8.23 4.24
CA PHE A 225 -5.17 8.89 4.46
C PHE A 225 -4.15 8.65 3.33
N SER A 226 -4.62 8.22 2.16
CA SER A 226 -3.81 8.05 0.94
C SER A 226 -3.08 9.32 0.50
N LYS A 227 -3.55 10.51 0.92
CA LYS A 227 -2.94 11.82 0.65
C LYS A 227 -1.45 11.89 1.02
N THR A 228 -1.03 11.22 2.10
CA THR A 228 0.37 11.20 2.55
C THR A 228 1.25 10.35 1.62
N MET A 229 0.68 9.34 0.95
CA MET A 229 1.40 8.49 -0.01
C MET A 229 1.50 9.14 -1.41
N VAL A 230 0.66 10.15 -1.71
CA VAL A 230 0.64 10.87 -3.00
C VAL A 230 2.00 11.49 -3.33
N PHE A 231 2.66 12.14 -2.37
CA PHE A 231 3.89 12.88 -2.64
C PHE A 231 5.02 11.95 -3.08
N ASN A 232 5.12 10.78 -2.43
CA ASN A 232 6.12 9.77 -2.77
C ASN A 232 5.79 9.08 -4.12
N PHE A 233 4.50 8.90 -4.42
CA PHE A 233 4.05 8.41 -5.72
C PHE A 233 4.42 9.37 -6.86
N LEU A 234 4.08 10.66 -6.74
CA LEU A 234 4.37 11.68 -7.75
C LEU A 234 5.87 11.80 -8.04
N TYR A 235 6.71 11.72 -7.01
CA TYR A 235 8.16 11.69 -7.16
C TYR A 235 8.66 10.45 -7.93
N SER A 236 7.95 9.33 -7.81
CA SER A 236 8.36 8.04 -8.39
C SER A 236 7.79 7.77 -9.80
N ILE A 237 6.85 8.59 -10.29
CA ILE A 237 6.24 8.47 -11.63
C ILE A 237 7.30 8.38 -12.75
N PRO A 238 8.35 9.22 -12.81
CA PRO A 238 9.36 9.13 -13.88
C PRO A 238 10.10 7.79 -13.89
N GLN A 239 10.30 7.17 -12.73
CA GLN A 239 10.96 5.86 -12.61
C GLN A 239 10.00 4.73 -13.01
N LEU A 240 8.72 4.81 -12.60
CA LEU A 240 7.70 3.80 -12.88
C LEU A 240 7.40 3.67 -14.38
N PHE A 241 7.33 4.80 -15.10
CA PHE A 241 7.13 4.82 -16.55
C PHE A 241 8.43 4.67 -17.36
N LYS A 242 9.56 4.40 -16.70
CA LYS A 242 10.88 4.31 -17.32
C LYS A 242 11.30 5.56 -18.11
N LEU A 243 10.77 6.73 -17.74
CA LEU A 243 11.26 8.02 -18.24
C LEU A 243 12.67 8.32 -17.72
N VAL A 244 13.02 7.72 -16.56
CA VAL A 244 14.36 7.66 -15.99
C VAL A 244 14.80 6.20 -15.93
N PRO A 245 16.09 5.86 -16.14
CA PRO A 245 16.58 4.49 -16.02
C PRO A 245 16.20 3.89 -14.67
N CYS A 246 15.34 2.87 -14.69
CA CYS A 246 14.94 2.10 -13.52
C CYS A 246 15.54 0.68 -13.64
N PRO A 247 16.84 0.49 -13.28
CA PRO A 247 17.47 -0.82 -13.37
C PRO A 247 16.76 -1.82 -12.45
N ARG A 248 16.59 -3.05 -12.95
CA ARG A 248 15.82 -4.14 -12.31
C ARG A 248 16.35 -4.51 -10.91
N HIS A 249 17.64 -4.30 -10.66
CA HIS A 249 18.29 -4.53 -9.36
C HIS A 249 19.38 -3.47 -9.12
N ARG A 250 19.24 -2.63 -8.10
CA ARG A 250 20.30 -1.74 -7.57
C ARG A 250 21.10 -2.46 -6.49
N LEU A 251 21.52 -3.69 -6.77
CA LEU A 251 22.30 -4.46 -5.81
C LEU A 251 23.70 -3.84 -5.69
N PRO A 252 24.14 -3.45 -4.49
CA PRO A 252 25.52 -3.03 -4.30
C PRO A 252 26.46 -4.21 -4.57
N ARG A 253 27.66 -3.93 -5.09
CA ARG A 253 28.64 -4.98 -5.41
C ARG A 253 29.28 -5.45 -4.11
N TYR A 254 29.28 -6.75 -3.87
CA TYR A 254 29.97 -7.33 -2.72
C TYR A 254 31.47 -7.37 -2.99
N ASP A 255 32.25 -6.80 -2.09
CA ASP A 255 33.70 -6.87 -2.07
C ASP A 255 34.15 -7.92 -1.04
N SER A 256 34.66 -9.04 -1.54
CA SER A 256 35.14 -10.15 -0.72
C SER A 256 36.39 -9.81 0.09
N ALA A 257 37.15 -8.78 -0.29
CA ALA A 257 38.35 -8.38 0.43
C ALA A 257 38.02 -7.56 1.69
N THR A 258 36.96 -6.76 1.64
CA THR A 258 36.53 -5.91 2.76
C THR A 258 35.31 -6.44 3.52
N ASP A 259 34.70 -7.53 3.04
CA ASP A 259 33.42 -8.09 3.53
C ASP A 259 32.33 -7.01 3.63
N LYS A 260 32.30 -6.12 2.62
CA LYS A 260 31.40 -4.97 2.55
C LYS A 260 30.72 -4.90 1.20
N VAL A 261 29.59 -4.20 1.18
CA VAL A 261 28.85 -3.87 -0.04
C VAL A 261 29.17 -2.44 -0.47
N GLY A 262 29.71 -2.28 -1.68
CA GLY A 262 30.09 -0.99 -2.26
C GLY A 262 29.13 -0.53 -3.35
N LEU A 263 29.12 0.78 -3.63
CA LEU A 263 28.44 1.32 -4.81
C LEU A 263 29.02 0.70 -6.07
N ILE A 264 28.19 0.47 -7.08
CA ILE A 264 28.67 0.13 -8.42
C ILE A 264 29.47 1.35 -8.89
N GLY A 265 30.80 1.25 -8.86
CA GLY A 265 31.65 2.21 -9.56
C GLY A 265 31.23 2.18 -11.02
N PHE A 266 30.87 3.33 -11.57
CA PHE A 266 30.96 3.53 -13.01
C PHE A 266 32.44 3.46 -13.35
N GLU A 267 32.96 2.25 -13.55
CA GLU A 267 34.24 2.08 -14.24
C GLU A 267 34.01 2.63 -15.65
N ASN A 268 34.73 3.70 -15.98
CA ASN A 268 34.81 4.28 -17.32
C ASN A 268 35.34 3.26 -18.33
#